data_AF-W1Q2F6-F1
#
_entry.id   AF-W1Q2F6-F1
#
_cell.length_a   1.000
_cell.length_b   1.000
_cell.length_c   1.000
_cell.angle_alpha   90.00
_cell.angle_beta   90.00
_cell.angle_gamma   90.00
#
_symmetry.space_group_name_H-M   'P 1'
#
loop_
_entity.id
_entity.type
_entity.pdbx_description
1 polymer ?
#
loop_
_entity_poly.entity_id
_entity_poly.type
_entity_poly.pdbx_seq_one_letter_code
_entity_poly.pdbx_strand_id
1 'polypeptide(L)'
;MQLIESKKVSQAWVYPEQVKEIFNYKDPSKKLRAFREFVESHPHYYKWFKQCWLGKSIKDFQYAFIPLAHFWENQSLLEAGSRSIKFDLSEIERIRITYGL
;
A
#
# COMPACT_ATOMS: atom_id res chain seq x y z
N MET A 1 -8.69 -1.23 -31.58
CA MET A 1 -8.42 -0.39 -30.40
C MET A 1 -9.02 -1.07 -29.19
N GLN A 2 -8.20 -1.70 -28.34
CA GLN A 2 -8.68 -2.15 -27.03
C GLN A 2 -8.81 -0.91 -26.15
N LEU A 3 -10.04 -0.57 -25.77
CA LEU A 3 -10.30 0.39 -24.70
C LEU A 3 -9.61 -0.15 -23.45
N ILE A 4 -8.48 0.46 -23.10
CA ILE A 4 -7.84 0.22 -21.81
C ILE A 4 -8.81 0.81 -20.79
N GLU A 5 -9.69 -0.03 -20.24
CA GLU A 5 -10.53 0.35 -19.12
C GLU A 5 -9.61 0.72 -17.96
N SER A 6 -9.33 2.01 -17.81
CA SER A 6 -8.66 2.53 -16.64
C SER A 6 -9.65 2.40 -15.47
N LYS A 7 -9.70 1.23 -14.82
CA LYS A 7 -10.39 1.08 -13.54
C LYS A 7 -9.66 1.98 -12.54
N LYS A 8 -10.22 3.18 -12.30
CA LYS A 8 -9.79 4.04 -11.19
C LYS A 8 -10.16 3.34 -9.89
N VAL A 9 -9.15 2.83 -9.20
CA VAL A 9 -9.32 2.28 -7.86
C VAL A 9 -9.43 3.48 -6.91
N SER A 10 -10.61 3.66 -6.29
CA SER A 10 -10.77 4.61 -5.17
C SER A 10 -9.71 4.34 -4.11
N GLN A 11 -9.02 5.41 -3.72
CA GLN A 11 -7.82 5.37 -2.90
C GLN A 11 -8.11 6.04 -1.57
N ALA A 12 -8.16 5.24 -0.50
CA ALA A 12 -8.20 5.74 0.86
C ALA A 12 -6.78 6.18 1.28
N TRP A 13 -6.68 7.38 1.82
CA TRP A 13 -5.45 7.95 2.35
C TRP A 13 -5.47 7.87 3.88
N VAL A 14 -4.36 7.43 4.46
CA VAL A 14 -4.21 7.30 5.90
C VAL A 14 -2.94 7.98 6.40
N TYR A 15 -3.05 8.64 7.54
CA TYR A 15 -1.91 9.21 8.27
C TYR A 15 -1.19 8.14 9.11
N PRO A 16 0.11 8.31 9.41
CA PRO A 16 0.86 7.42 10.31
C PRO A 16 0.16 7.11 11.64
N GLU A 17 -0.54 8.09 12.21
CA GLU A 17 -1.29 7.92 13.46
C GLU A 17 -2.48 6.97 13.28
N GLN A 18 -3.25 7.12 12.20
CA GLN A 18 -4.36 6.22 11.89
C GLN A 18 -3.86 4.80 11.59
N VAL A 19 -2.73 4.69 10.91
CA VAL A 19 -2.08 3.42 10.63
C VAL A 19 -1.67 2.71 11.92
N LYS A 20 -1.21 3.46 12.93
CA LYS A 20 -0.88 2.93 14.25
C LYS A 20 -2.10 2.29 14.91
N GLU A 21 -3.25 2.93 14.81
CA GLU A 21 -4.53 2.46 15.38
C GLU A 21 -5.07 1.24 14.63
N ILE A 22 -5.13 1.30 13.30
CA ILE A 22 -5.71 0.23 12.46
C ILE A 22 -4.96 -1.09 12.63
N PHE A 23 -3.63 -1.03 12.70
CA PHE A 23 -2.78 -2.22 12.76
C PHE A 23 -2.20 -2.50 14.16
N ASN A 24 -2.60 -1.72 15.17
CA ASN A 24 -2.20 -1.85 16.57
C ASN A 24 -0.67 -1.99 16.79
N TYR A 25 0.13 -1.13 16.16
CA TYR A 25 1.59 -1.12 16.32
C TYR A 25 2.05 -0.03 17.30
N LYS A 26 3.15 -0.29 18.04
CA LYS A 26 3.75 0.74 18.92
C LYS A 26 4.42 1.87 18.13
N ASP A 27 5.14 1.53 17.05
CA ASP A 27 5.85 2.49 16.21
C ASP A 27 5.76 2.06 14.72
N PRO A 28 4.92 2.73 13.91
CA PRO A 28 4.78 2.42 12.49
C PRO A 28 5.95 2.95 11.64
N SER A 29 6.82 3.81 12.17
CA SER A 29 7.82 4.56 11.39
C SER A 29 8.77 3.66 10.60
N LYS A 30 9.26 2.58 11.23
CA LYS A 30 10.14 1.60 10.58
C LYS A 30 9.44 0.89 9.42
N LYS A 31 8.18 0.49 9.63
CA LYS A 31 7.38 -0.20 8.59
C LYS A 31 6.97 0.73 7.46
N LEU A 32 6.66 2.00 7.75
CA LEU A 32 6.37 3.01 6.74
C LEU A 32 7.61 3.36 5.91
N ARG A 33 8.80 3.33 6.53
CA ARG A 33 10.07 3.45 5.81
C ARG A 33 10.30 2.26 4.88
N ALA A 34 10.18 1.03 5.38
CA ALA A 34 10.33 -0.18 4.58
C ALA A 34 9.34 -0.21 3.39
N PHE A 35 8.10 0.24 3.61
CA PHE A 35 7.12 0.39 2.54
C PHE A 35 7.58 1.34 1.44
N ARG A 36 8.10 2.52 1.79
CA ARG A 36 8.62 3.49 0.81
C ARG A 36 9.78 2.90 0.02
N GLU A 37 10.76 2.31 0.71
CA GLU A 37 11.92 1.66 0.07
C GLU A 37 11.47 0.54 -0.89
N PHE A 38 10.45 -0.24 -0.53
CA PHE A 38 9.88 -1.28 -1.40
C PHE A 38 9.23 -0.69 -2.66
N VAL A 39 8.41 0.36 -2.54
CA VAL A 39 7.76 0.96 -3.71
C VAL A 39 8.75 1.69 -4.61
N GLU A 40 9.76 2.35 -4.04
CA GLU A 40 10.83 3.00 -4.80
C GLU A 40 11.67 1.98 -5.58
N SER A 41 11.94 0.81 -4.99
CA SER A 41 12.63 -0.29 -5.67
C SER A 41 11.76 -1.06 -6.67
N HIS A 42 10.42 -1.01 -6.52
CA HIS A 42 9.47 -1.71 -7.37
C HIS A 42 8.36 -0.77 -7.92
N PRO A 43 8.71 0.19 -8.80
CA PRO A 43 7.80 1.26 -9.23
C PRO A 43 6.53 0.78 -9.94
N HIS A 44 6.53 -0.44 -10.49
CA HIS A 44 5.40 -1.03 -11.21
C HIS A 44 4.58 -2.03 -10.39
N TYR A 45 4.96 -2.32 -9.14
CA TYR A 45 4.28 -3.33 -8.33
C TYR A 45 2.84 -2.91 -8.00
N TYR A 46 2.66 -1.66 -7.59
CA TYR A 46 1.35 -1.07 -7.30
C TYR A 46 0.80 -0.28 -8.50
N LYS A 47 0.88 -0.83 -9.72
CA LYS A 47 0.55 -0.11 -10.97
C LYS A 47 -0.86 0.52 -11.05
N TRP A 48 -1.81 0.04 -10.26
CA TRP A 48 -3.18 0.62 -10.21
C TRP A 48 -3.28 1.86 -9.33
N PHE A 49 -2.24 2.19 -8.56
CA PHE A 49 -2.17 3.37 -7.70
C PHE A 49 -1.18 4.35 -8.29
N LYS A 50 -1.65 5.55 -8.63
CA LYS A 50 -0.79 6.59 -9.23
C LYS A 50 0.36 6.97 -8.30
N GLN A 51 0.09 7.03 -7.00
CA GLN A 51 1.04 7.33 -5.94
C GLN A 51 0.71 6.47 -4.73
N CYS A 52 1.73 5.96 -4.04
CA CYS A 52 1.56 5.14 -2.83
C CYS A 52 1.67 5.96 -1.54
N TRP A 53 2.18 7.19 -1.62
CA TRP A 53 2.20 8.16 -0.54
C TRP A 53 2.14 9.59 -1.09
N LEU A 54 1.69 10.52 -0.25
CA LEU A 54 1.69 11.96 -0.46
C LEU A 54 2.40 12.60 0.73
N GLY A 55 3.06 13.73 0.52
CA GLY A 55 3.65 14.52 1.62
C GLY A 55 5.06 15.01 1.32
N LYS A 56 5.42 16.13 1.93
CA LYS A 56 6.77 16.74 1.87
C LYS A 56 7.51 16.69 3.21
N SER A 57 6.80 16.43 4.32
CA SER A 57 7.34 16.38 5.68
C SER A 57 6.76 15.17 6.42
N ILE A 58 7.50 14.57 7.36
CA ILE A 58 7.13 13.39 8.16
C ILE A 58 5.71 13.48 8.77
N LYS A 59 5.27 14.69 9.17
CA LYS A 59 3.96 14.91 9.79
C LYS A 59 2.81 15.00 8.79
N ASP A 60 3.10 15.35 7.55
CA ASP A 60 2.12 15.49 6.47
C ASP A 60 2.09 14.28 5.53
N PHE A 61 2.84 13.22 5.84
CA PHE A 61 2.80 12.01 5.02
C PHE A 61 1.44 11.34 5.16
N GLN A 62 0.80 11.12 4.02
CA GLN A 62 -0.33 10.23 3.87
C GLN A 62 0.10 9.03 3.04
N TYR A 63 -0.45 7.86 3.35
CA TYR A 63 -0.15 6.62 2.66
C TYR A 63 -1.41 6.08 2.01
N ALA A 64 -1.24 5.47 0.84
CA ALA A 64 -2.28 4.72 0.18
C ALA A 64 -2.61 3.48 1.02
N PHE A 65 -3.81 3.42 1.58
CA PHE A 65 -4.13 2.35 2.53
C PHE A 65 -4.00 0.95 1.92
N ILE A 66 -4.55 0.75 0.73
CA ILE A 66 -4.61 -0.59 0.11
C ILE A 66 -3.19 -1.14 -0.19
N PRO A 67 -2.30 -0.41 -0.90
CA PRO A 67 -0.91 -0.80 -1.05
C PRO A 67 -0.17 -1.02 0.27
N LEU A 68 -0.44 -0.18 1.27
CA LEU A 68 0.19 -0.28 2.58
C LEU A 68 -0.24 -1.56 3.32
N ALA A 69 -1.54 -1.85 3.35
CA ALA A 69 -2.10 -3.05 3.96
C ALA A 69 -1.56 -4.31 3.29
N HIS A 70 -1.56 -4.36 1.96
CA HIS A 70 -0.97 -5.45 1.20
C HIS A 70 0.52 -5.67 1.55
N PHE A 71 1.32 -4.60 1.56
CA PHE A 71 2.74 -4.69 1.88
C PHE A 71 2.96 -5.24 3.29
N TRP A 72 2.18 -4.79 4.27
CA TRP A 72 2.34 -5.21 5.66
C TRP A 72 1.92 -6.64 5.94
N GLU A 73 0.82 -7.10 5.33
CA GLU A 73 0.38 -8.49 5.43
C GLU A 73 1.41 -9.45 4.83
N ASN A 74 2.17 -9.01 3.82
CA ASN A 74 3.11 -9.84 3.06
C ASN A 74 4.58 -9.46 3.26
N GLN A 75 4.89 -8.63 4.26
CA GLN A 75 6.19 -7.94 4.37
C GLN A 75 7.37 -8.91 4.33
N SER A 76 7.34 -9.97 5.13
CA SER A 76 8.42 -10.96 5.21
C SER A 76 8.70 -11.66 3.88
N LEU A 77 7.64 -11.94 3.10
CA LEU A 77 7.74 -12.61 1.81
C LEU A 77 8.20 -11.64 0.71
N LEU A 78 7.71 -10.40 0.75
CA LEU A 78 8.10 -9.35 -0.19
C LEU A 78 9.56 -8.91 0.00
N GLU A 79 9.99 -8.75 1.25
CA GLU A 79 11.39 -8.44 1.58
C GLU A 79 12.34 -9.59 1.22
N ALA A 80 11.86 -10.84 1.27
CA ALA A 80 12.60 -12.01 0.78
C ALA A 80 12.64 -12.13 -0.76
N GLY A 81 12.00 -11.20 -1.49
CA GLY A 81 11.97 -11.21 -2.96
C GLY A 81 11.05 -12.29 -3.55
N SER A 82 10.06 -12.76 -2.79
CA SER A 82 9.13 -13.79 -3.25
C SER A 82 8.30 -13.31 -4.43
N ARG A 83 8.26 -14.12 -5.49
CA ARG A 83 7.41 -13.90 -6.68
C ARG A 83 6.00 -14.46 -6.51
N SER A 84 5.74 -15.14 -5.39
CA SER A 84 4.46 -15.80 -5.11
C SER A 84 3.38 -14.82 -4.67
N ILE A 85 3.78 -13.68 -4.08
CA ILE A 85 2.87 -12.60 -3.72
C ILE A 85 2.68 -11.72 -4.95
N LYS A 86 1.42 -11.63 -5.40
CA LYS A 86 1.03 -10.78 -6.52
C LYS A 86 0.05 -9.75 -6.02
N PHE A 87 0.25 -8.52 -6.47
CA PHE A 87 -0.76 -7.49 -6.33
C PHE A 87 -1.60 -7.48 -7.60
N ASP A 88 -2.90 -7.71 -7.45
CA ASP A 88 -3.88 -7.65 -8.54
C ASP A 88 -5.21 -7.03 -8.10
N LEU A 89 -6.17 -6.90 -9.03
CA LEU A 89 -7.47 -6.31 -8.72
C LEU A 89 -8.27 -7.12 -7.69
N SER A 90 -8.14 -8.46 -7.68
CA SER A 90 -8.77 -9.30 -6.66
C SER A 90 -8.19 -9.02 -5.28
N GLU A 91 -6.89 -8.78 -5.18
CA GLU A 91 -6.25 -8.45 -3.92
C GLU A 91 -6.67 -7.07 -3.39
N ILE A 92 -6.86 -6.10 -4.29
CA ILE A 92 -7.44 -4.80 -3.97
C ILE A 92 -8.85 -4.96 -3.37
N GLU A 93 -9.69 -5.81 -3.98
CA GLU A 93 -11.05 -6.06 -3.52
C GLU A 93 -11.09 -6.82 -2.19
N ARG A 94 -10.23 -7.83 -2.02
CA ARG A 94 -10.06 -8.55 -0.75
C ARG A 94 -9.73 -7.60 0.39
N ILE A 95 -8.77 -6.69 0.17
CA ILE A 95 -8.36 -5.72 1.19
C ILE A 95 -9.51 -4.78 1.53
N ARG A 96 -10.28 -4.30 0.53
CA ARG A 96 -11.45 -3.46 0.79
C ARG A 96 -12.48 -4.15 1.68
N ILE A 97 -12.81 -5.40 1.37
CA ILE A 97 -13.75 -6.19 2.17
C ILE A 97 -13.20 -6.43 3.59
N THR A 98 -11.91 -6.77 3.70
CA THR A 98 -11.26 -7.11 4.98
C THR A 98 -11.23 -5.92 5.94
N TYR A 99 -10.97 -4.71 5.42
CA TYR A 99 -10.83 -3.49 6.22
C TYR A 99 -12.05 -2.57 6.17
N GLY A 100 -13.14 -2.97 5.52
CA GLY A 100 -14.40 -2.22 5.46
C GLY A 100 -14.31 -0.89 4.69
N LEU A 101 -13.58 -0.87 3.58
CA LEU A 101 -13.35 0.31 2.73
C LEU A 101 -14.27 0.40 1.50
#